data_AF-A0A1H8AGN7-F1
#
_entry.id   AF-A0A1H8AGN7-F1
#
_cell.length_a   1.000
_cell.length_b   1.000
_cell.length_c   1.000
_cell.angle_alpha   90.00
_cell.angle_beta   90.00
_cell.angle_gamma   90.00
#
_symmetry.space_group_name_H-M   'P 1'
#
loop_
_entity.id
_entity.type
_entity.pdbx_description
1 polymer ?
#
loop_
_entity_poly.entity_id
_entity_poly.type
_entity_poly.pdbx_seq_one_letter_code
_entity_poly.pdbx_strand_id
1 'polypeptide(L)' 'LGVPTWSRGGIICTGESYKDKVKLTFMRGRDLDDPDGLFNVPAIGVRRAVDLRDGDTLGTVALRALIRRAVAANLTGPS' A
#
# COMPACT_ATOMS: atom_id res chain seq x y z
N LEU A 1 -0.44 -12.43 -17.33
CA LEU A 1 -1.01 -11.20 -16.71
C LEU A 1 0.07 -10.59 -15.83
N GLY A 2 0.43 -9.34 -16.07
CA GLY A 2 1.40 -8.62 -15.24
C GLY A 2 0.68 -7.91 -14.09
N VAL A 3 1.28 -7.92 -12.90
CA VAL A 3 0.80 -7.13 -11.76
C VAL A 3 1.65 -5.86 -11.70
N PRO A 4 1.05 -4.67 -11.89
CA PRO A 4 1.72 -3.40 -11.63
C PRO A 4 2.43 -3.42 -10.28
N THR A 5 3.72 -3.08 -10.28
CA THR A 5 4.55 -3.08 -9.08
C THR A 5 5.31 -1.77 -9.01
N TRP A 6 5.22 -1.09 -7.87
CA TRP A 6 5.97 0.13 -7.60
C TRP A 6 7.07 -0.16 -6.58
N SER A 7 8.27 0.37 -6.82
CA SER A 7 9.42 0.13 -5.97
C SER A 7 10.31 1.36 -5.82
N ARG A 8 10.96 1.47 -4.66
CA ARG A 8 12.05 2.39 -4.36
C ARG A 8 12.74 1.92 -3.07
N GLY A 9 14.01 1.53 -3.17
CA GLY A 9 14.74 0.89 -2.05
C GLY A 9 14.16 -0.47 -1.64
N GLY A 10 13.34 -1.10 -2.49
CA GLY A 10 12.49 -2.24 -2.17
C GLY A 10 11.08 -2.08 -2.77
N ILE A 11 10.27 -3.13 -2.74
CA ILE A 11 8.88 -3.07 -3.23
C ILE A 11 8.06 -2.19 -2.28
N ILE A 12 7.37 -1.19 -2.83
CA ILE A 12 6.44 -0.34 -2.09
C ILE A 12 5.10 -1.09 -2.00
N CYS A 13 4.47 -1.30 -3.15
CA CYS A 13 3.23 -2.05 -3.26
C CYS A 13 3.04 -2.67 -4.65
N THR A 14 2.14 -3.66 -4.70
CA THR A 14 1.53 -4.18 -5.94
C THR A 14 0.15 -3.56 -6.15
N GLY A 15 -0.32 -3.51 -7.40
CA GLY A 15 -1.65 -3.06 -7.78
C GLY A 15 -2.41 -4.15 -8.51
N GLU A 16 -3.26 -4.89 -7.80
CA GLU A 16 -4.04 -5.99 -8.36
C GLU A 16 -5.43 -5.48 -8.75
N SER A 17 -5.80 -5.65 -10.02
CA SER A 17 -7.16 -5.34 -10.48
C SER A 17 -8.07 -6.57 -10.32
N TYR A 18 -9.19 -6.37 -9.63
CA TYR A 18 -10.29 -7.33 -9.50
C TYR A 18 -11.53 -6.78 -10.22
N LYS A 19 -12.59 -7.60 -10.30
CA LYS A 19 -13.85 -7.20 -10.95
C LYS A 19 -14.47 -5.94 -10.32
N ASP A 20 -14.36 -5.78 -9.01
CA ASP A 20 -15.08 -4.79 -8.21
C ASP A 20 -14.16 -3.79 -7.49
N LYS A 21 -12.84 -3.93 -7.62
CA LYS A 21 -11.86 -3.13 -6.88
C LYS A 21 -10.46 -3.17 -7.48
N VAL A 22 -9.66 -2.18 -7.09
CA VAL A 22 -8.20 -2.22 -7.19
C VAL A 22 -7.62 -2.43 -5.80
N LYS A 23 -6.75 -3.42 -5.64
CA LYS A 23 -6.07 -3.70 -4.38
C LYS A 23 -4.63 -3.24 -4.42
N LEU A 24 -4.26 -2.39 -3.47
CA LEU A 24 -2.88 -1.99 -3.23
C LEU A 24 -2.32 -2.76 -2.04
N THR A 25 -1.38 -3.69 -2.27
CA THR A 25 -0.77 -4.48 -1.20
C THR A 25 0.63 -3.95 -0.88
N PHE A 26 0.84 -3.42 0.32
CA PHE A 26 2.12 -2.87 0.77
C PHE A 26 2.99 -3.95 1.45
N MET A 27 4.21 -4.17 0.95
CA MET A 27 5.04 -5.31 1.39
C MET A 27 5.49 -5.19 2.84
N ARG A 28 5.80 -3.98 3.29
CA ARG A 28 6.16 -3.67 4.68
C ARG A 28 5.01 -3.00 5.43
N GLY A 29 3.77 -3.28 5.06
CA GLY A 29 2.59 -2.58 5.58
C GLY A 29 2.48 -2.54 7.11
N ARG A 30 3.01 -3.54 7.83
CA ARG A 30 3.05 -3.56 9.30
C ARG A 30 3.96 -2.48 9.90
N ASP A 31 4.99 -2.05 9.18
CA ASP A 31 5.93 -1.01 9.61
C ASP A 31 5.41 0.40 9.31
N LEU A 32 4.23 0.52 8.68
CA LEU A 32 3.67 1.79 8.22
C LEU A 32 2.55 2.25 9.16
N ASP A 33 2.78 3.40 9.79
CA ASP A 33 1.72 4.14 10.47
C ASP A 33 0.65 4.57 9.46
N ASP A 34 -0.60 4.38 9.87
CA ASP A 34 -1.80 4.65 9.08
C ASP A 34 -2.79 5.51 9.87
N PRO A 35 -2.44 6.78 10.15
CA PRO A 35 -3.29 7.68 10.94
C PRO A 35 -4.61 8.02 10.24
N ASP A 36 -4.64 7.92 8.91
CA ASP A 36 -5.81 8.20 8.07
C ASP A 36 -6.71 6.95 7.89
N GLY A 37 -6.31 5.79 8.42
CA GLY A 37 -7.09 4.56 8.38
C GLY A 37 -7.32 4.00 6.98
N LEU A 38 -6.37 4.15 6.07
CA LEU A 38 -6.50 3.69 4.67
C LEU A 38 -6.50 2.17 4.55
N PHE A 39 -5.78 1.45 5.40
CA PHE A 39 -5.72 -0.01 5.34
C PHE A 39 -7.03 -0.63 5.85
N ASN A 40 -7.83 -1.11 4.92
CA ASN A 40 -9.16 -1.66 5.15
C ASN A 40 -9.25 -3.19 4.95
N VAL A 41 -8.12 -3.84 4.70
CA VAL A 41 -8.00 -5.30 4.59
C VAL A 41 -7.30 -5.85 5.83
N PRO A 42 -7.77 -6.97 6.43
CA PRO A 42 -7.06 -7.64 7.52
C PRO A 42 -5.59 -7.91 7.16
N ALA A 43 -4.69 -7.66 8.11
CA ALA A 43 -3.26 -7.83 7.89
C ALA A 43 -2.91 -9.31 7.63
N ILE A 44 -2.01 -9.56 6.69
CA ILE A 44 -1.51 -10.90 6.37
C ILE A 44 0.01 -10.88 6.54
N GLY A 45 0.48 -11.42 7.66
CA GLY A 45 1.89 -11.40 8.04
C GLY A 45 2.39 -9.97 8.21
N VAL A 46 3.39 -9.57 7.42
CA VAL A 46 3.97 -8.22 7.43
C VAL A 46 3.28 -7.25 6.45
N ARG A 47 2.35 -7.76 5.64
CA ARG A 47 1.68 -7.00 4.58
C ARG A 47 0.36 -6.42 5.09
N ARG A 48 0.03 -5.22 4.62
CA ARG A 48 -1.29 -4.60 4.75
C ARG A 48 -1.76 -4.14 3.38
N ALA A 49 -3.08 -4.05 3.18
CA ALA A 49 -3.64 -3.70 1.89
C ALA A 49 -4.79 -2.69 1.99
N VAL A 50 -4.94 -1.93 0.90
CA VAL A 50 -6.03 -0.99 0.65
C VAL A 50 -6.81 -1.54 -0.53
N ASP A 51 -8.06 -1.93 -0.31
CA ASP A 51 -9.02 -2.20 -1.37
C ASP A 51 -9.72 -0.87 -1.73
N LEU A 52 -9.64 -0.48 -3.01
CA LEU A 52 -10.28 0.71 -3.57
C LEU A 52 -11.44 0.26 -4.47
N ARG A 53 -12.66 0.61 -4.11
CA ARG A 53 -13.89 0.29 -4.86
C ARG A 53 -14.37 1.51 -5.63
N ASP A 54 -15.24 1.26 -6.61
CA ASP A 54 -15.92 2.35 -7.29
C ASP A 54 -16.77 3.16 -6.30
N GLY A 55 -16.72 4.48 -6.41
CA GLY A 55 -17.34 5.41 -5.47
C GLY A 55 -16.57 5.68 -4.16
N ASP A 56 -15.47 4.98 -3.87
CA ASP A 56 -14.65 5.29 -2.69
C ASP A 56 -13.99 6.67 -2.82
N THR A 57 -14.03 7.46 -1.74
CA THR A 57 -13.27 8.71 -1.67
C THR A 57 -11.86 8.41 -1.18
N LEU A 58 -10.90 8.34 -2.10
CA LEU A 58 -9.49 8.19 -1.75
C LEU A 58 -8.86 9.56 -1.49
N GLY A 59 -8.51 9.82 -0.23
CA GLY A 59 -7.74 11.01 0.13
C GLY A 59 -6.36 11.00 -0.56
N THR A 60 -6.19 11.82 -1.60
CA THR A 60 -4.93 11.88 -2.37
C THR A 60 -3.73 12.27 -1.49
N VAL A 61 -3.95 13.14 -0.50
CA VAL A 61 -2.95 13.53 0.50
C VAL A 61 -2.57 12.35 1.39
N ALA A 62 -3.57 11.63 1.91
CA ALA A 62 -3.36 10.45 2.77
C ALA A 62 -2.63 9.33 2.02
N LEU A 63 -3.06 8.99 0.80
CA LEU A 63 -2.40 7.99 -0.02
C LEU A 63 -0.95 8.37 -0.33
N ARG A 64 -0.71 9.64 -0.70
CA ARG A 64 0.65 10.13 -0.95
C ARG A 64 1.53 10.05 0.30
N ALA A 65 0.97 10.36 1.48
CA ALA A 65 1.69 10.23 2.74
C ALA A 65 2.02 8.77 3.05
N LEU A 66 1.08 7.83 2.84
CA LEU A 66 1.29 6.40 2.99
C LEU A 66 2.40 5.88 2.06
N ILE A 67 2.40 6.29 0.78
CA ILE A 67 3.48 5.94 -0.17
C ILE A 67 4.83 6.48 0.31
N ARG A 68 4.89 7.72 0.80
CA ARG A 68 6.14 8.30 1.32
C ARG A 68 6.66 7.54 2.54
N ARG A 69 5.79 7.13 3.47
CA ARG A 69 6.14 6.28 4.61
C ARG A 69 6.68 4.92 4.15
N ALA A 70 6.05 4.31 3.16
CA ALA A 70 6.51 3.04 2.58
C ALA A 70 7.92 3.16 1.95
N VAL A 71 8.18 4.25 1.22
CA VAL A 71 9.52 4.55 0.69
C VAL A 71 10.53 4.72 1.83
N ALA A 72 10.19 5.48 2.88
CA ALA A 72 11.08 5.70 4.01
C ALA A 72 11.43 4.38 4.70
N ALA A 73 10.43 3.53 4.99
CA ALA A 73 10.65 2.22 5.59
C ALA A 73 11.59 1.35 4.76
N ASN A 74 11.43 1.34 3.43
CA ASN A 74 12.31 0.62 2.52
C ASN A 74 13.76 1.14 2.58
N LEU A 75 13.96 2.45 2.66
CA LEU A 75 15.29 3.06 2.69
C LEU A 75 15.98 2.97 4.07
N THR A 76 15.24 2.67 5.15
CA THR A 76 15.80 2.48 6.50
C THR A 76 16.01 1.00 6.88
N GLY A 77 15.68 0.05 6.00
CA GLY A 77 15.95 -1.37 6.23
C GLY A 77 17.45 -1.71 6.11
N PRO A 78 17.95 -2.76 6.81
CA PRO A 78 19.35 -3.15 6.69
C PRO A 78 19.66 -3.56 5.25
N SER A 79 20.82 -3.10 4.76
CA SER A 79 21.40 -3.49 3.46
C SER A 79 21.62 -4.99 3.36
#